data_AF-A0AAW8BTK2-F1
#
_entry.id   AF-A0AAW8BTK2-F1
#
_cell.length_a   1.000
_cell.length_b   1.000
_cell.length_c   1.000
_cell.angle_alpha   90.00
_cell.angle_beta   90.00
_cell.angle_gamma   90.00
#
_symmetry.space_group_name_H-M   'P 1'
#
loop_
_entity.id
_entity.type
_entity.pdbx_description
1 polymer ?
#
loop_
_entity_poly.entity_id
_entity_poly.type
_entity_poly.pdbx_seq_one_letter_code
_entity_poly.pdbx_strand_id
1 'polypeptide(L)'
;MEADTPPKPGSAEHWTAWLERYGNNYATHDERRAAYQDFQTNLATMQAVFSQPDHMHTAGYLAAHDRVADGDADSPDDAELWVPAHLTGPGRADWLEGFRSHFEP
;
A
#
# COMPACT_ATOMS: atom_id res chain seq x y z
N MET A 1 17.21 -17.35 -0.58
CA MET A 1 16.94 -15.98 -1.04
C MET A 1 15.91 -15.44 -0.07
N GLU A 2 16.33 -14.61 0.89
CA GLU A 2 15.35 -13.84 1.67
C GLU A 2 14.74 -12.84 0.68
N ALA A 3 13.43 -12.89 0.49
CA ALA A 3 12.75 -11.91 -0.34
C ALA A 3 12.95 -10.53 0.32
N ASP A 4 13.55 -9.59 -0.42
CA ASP A 4 13.69 -8.18 -0.05
C ASP A 4 12.31 -7.59 0.25
N THR A 5 11.83 -7.79 1.48
CA THR A 5 10.57 -7.24 1.93
C THR A 5 10.78 -5.73 2.00
N PRO A 6 9.99 -4.94 1.26
CA PRO A 6 10.16 -3.50 1.25
C PRO A 6 10.02 -2.96 2.69
N PRO A 7 10.84 -1.96 3.07
CA PRO A 7 10.80 -1.41 4.41
C PRO A 7 9.42 -0.84 4.72
N LYS A 8 9.01 -0.94 5.98
CA LYS A 8 7.71 -0.43 6.43
C LYS A 8 7.60 1.07 6.10
N PRO A 9 6.53 1.51 5.42
CA PRO A 9 6.33 2.92 5.12
C PRO A 9 6.42 3.79 6.39
N GLY A 10 7.32 4.77 6.34
CA GLY A 10 7.53 5.75 7.40
C GLY A 10 8.54 5.33 8.48
N SER A 11 9.12 4.12 8.37
CA SER A 11 10.20 3.71 9.25
C SER A 11 11.53 4.38 8.87
N ALA A 12 12.53 4.26 9.75
CA ALA A 12 13.87 4.75 9.48
C ALA A 12 14.49 4.02 8.27
N GLU A 13 14.22 2.73 8.13
CA GLU A 13 14.66 1.91 7.00
C GLU A 13 14.04 2.38 5.68
N HIS A 14 12.80 2.88 5.70
CA HIS A 14 12.17 3.45 4.51
C HIS A 14 12.90 4.71 4.03
N TRP A 15 13.28 5.59 4.95
CA TRP A 15 14.10 6.76 4.61
C TRP A 15 15.49 6.37 4.11
N THR A 16 16.14 5.41 4.74
CA THR A 16 17.45 4.90 4.29
C THR A 16 17.37 4.32 2.88
N ALA A 17 16.38 3.47 2.59
CA ALA A 17 16.18 2.90 1.27
C ALA A 17 15.88 3.97 0.20
N TRP A 18 15.12 5.01 0.56
CA TRP A 18 14.87 6.15 -0.33
C TRP A 18 16.17 6.89 -0.68
N LEU A 19 17.02 7.14 0.32
CA LEU A 19 18.32 7.77 0.15
C LEU A 19 19.31 6.94 -0.67
N GLU A 20 19.32 5.62 -0.48
CA GLU A 20 20.15 4.71 -1.28
C GLU A 20 19.75 4.70 -2.74
N ARG A 21 18.44 4.78 -3.01
CA ARG A 21 17.90 4.73 -4.37
C ARG A 21 18.02 6.06 -5.11
N TYR A 22 17.74 7.18 -4.43
CA TYR A 22 17.61 8.49 -5.07
C TYR A 22 18.73 9.48 -4.71
N GLY A 23 19.63 9.09 -3.81
CA GLY A 23 20.80 9.86 -3.41
C GLY A 23 20.63 10.56 -2.06
N ASN A 24 21.77 10.78 -1.38
CA ASN A 24 21.84 11.40 -0.05
C ASN A 24 22.74 12.64 0.00
N ASN A 25 22.97 13.27 -1.15
CA ASN A 25 23.93 14.36 -1.36
C ASN A 25 23.42 15.71 -0.83
N TYR A 26 23.20 15.81 0.47
CA TYR A 26 22.88 17.07 1.14
C TYR A 26 24.16 17.74 1.62
N ALA A 27 24.32 19.04 1.35
CA ALA A 27 25.53 19.78 1.72
C ALA A 27 25.56 20.09 3.22
N THR A 28 24.39 20.20 3.85
CA THR A 28 24.27 20.47 5.29
C THR A 28 23.32 19.52 6.00
N HIS A 29 23.48 19.43 7.33
CA HIS A 29 22.54 18.70 8.18
C HIS A 29 21.13 19.31 8.15
N ASP A 30 21.01 20.63 8.04
CA ASP A 30 19.72 21.31 7.97
C ASP A 30 18.97 21.00 6.68
N GLU A 31 19.65 20.96 5.53
CA GLU A 31 19.07 20.50 4.27
C GLU A 31 18.58 19.05 4.36
N ARG A 32 19.39 18.15 4.95
CA ARG A 32 18.98 16.74 5.14
C ARG A 32 17.75 16.63 6.04
N ARG A 33 17.67 17.45 7.09
CA ARG A 33 16.52 17.49 7.99
C ARG A 33 15.26 18.01 7.29
N ALA A 34 15.37 19.07 6.50
CA ALA A 34 14.26 19.59 5.71
C ALA A 34 13.74 18.55 4.70
N ALA A 35 14.65 17.88 3.98
CA ALA A 35 14.28 16.83 3.04
C ALA A 35 13.58 15.64 3.71
N TYR A 36 13.99 15.27 4.93
CA TYR A 36 13.29 14.24 5.71
C TYR A 36 11.86 14.67 6.09
N GLN A 37 11.64 15.94 6.44
CA GLN A 37 10.31 16.47 6.72
C GLN A 37 9.42 16.45 5.47
N ASP A 38 9.96 16.86 4.33
CA ASP A 38 9.24 16.81 3.05
C ASP A 38 8.90 15.37 2.66
N PHE A 39 9.83 14.43 2.85
CA PHE A 39 9.59 13.01 2.66
C PHE A 39 8.42 12.50 3.51
N GLN A 40 8.37 12.85 4.80
CA GLN A 40 7.27 12.48 5.68
C GLN A 40 5.93 13.08 5.24
N THR A 41 5.91 14.35 4.86
CA THR A 41 4.70 15.02 4.35
C THR A 41 4.20 14.34 3.08
N ASN A 42 5.08 14.12 2.10
CA ASN A 42 4.72 13.47 0.83
C ASN A 42 4.21 12.05 1.05
N LEU A 43 4.86 11.30 1.95
CA LEU A 43 4.42 9.96 2.32
C LEU A 43 3.01 9.99 2.92
N ALA A 44 2.75 10.89 3.86
CA ALA A 44 1.43 11.03 4.48
C ALA A 44 0.35 11.41 3.45
N THR A 45 0.66 12.32 2.51
CA THR A 45 -0.25 12.69 1.41
C THR A 45 -0.57 11.50 0.52
N MET A 46 0.44 10.74 0.09
CA MET A 46 0.23 9.55 -0.74
C MET A 46 -0.59 8.49 0.00
N GLN A 47 -0.26 8.21 1.27
CA GLN A 47 -1.04 7.29 2.11
C GLN A 47 -2.49 7.72 2.25
N ALA A 48 -2.76 9.02 2.44
CA ALA A 48 -4.11 9.54 2.53
C ALA A 48 -4.89 9.36 1.23
N VAL A 49 -4.28 9.62 0.07
CA VAL A 49 -4.92 9.42 -1.24
C VAL A 49 -5.23 7.95 -1.48
N PHE A 50 -4.26 7.05 -1.25
CA PHE A 50 -4.46 5.62 -1.50
C PHE A 50 -5.32 4.92 -0.45
N SER A 51 -5.54 5.52 0.72
CA SER A 51 -6.47 4.99 1.74
C SER A 51 -7.92 5.48 1.56
N GLN A 52 -8.23 6.20 0.47
CA GLN A 52 -9.60 6.65 0.21
C GLN A 52 -10.52 5.44 -0.08
N PRO A 53 -11.78 5.46 0.39
CA PRO A 53 -12.71 4.34 0.23
C PRO A 53 -12.85 3.88 -1.22
N ASP A 54 -13.07 4.79 -2.17
CA ASP A 54 -13.24 4.45 -3.59
C ASP A 54 -12.00 3.76 -4.19
N HIS A 55 -10.80 4.17 -3.76
CA HIS A 55 -9.56 3.54 -4.20
C HIS A 55 -9.38 2.15 -3.58
N MET A 56 -9.73 1.98 -2.30
CA MET A 56 -9.67 0.67 -1.63
C MET A 56 -10.69 -0.29 -2.21
N HIS A 57 -11.91 0.17 -2.47
CA HIS A 57 -12.93 -0.59 -3.17
C HIS A 57 -12.46 -1.01 -4.57
N THR A 58 -11.93 -0.07 -5.37
CA THR A 58 -11.38 -0.40 -6.70
C THR A 58 -10.23 -1.40 -6.61
N ALA A 59 -9.34 -1.26 -5.63
CA ALA A 59 -8.24 -2.19 -5.42
C ALA A 59 -8.71 -3.60 -5.04
N GLY A 60 -9.77 -3.70 -4.22
CA GLY A 60 -10.41 -4.97 -3.90
C GLY A 60 -11.00 -5.66 -5.13
N TYR A 61 -11.74 -4.89 -5.94
CA TYR A 61 -12.35 -5.38 -7.17
C TYR A 61 -11.32 -5.90 -8.17
N LEU A 62 -10.23 -5.15 -8.39
CA LEU A 62 -9.17 -5.56 -9.30
C LEU A 62 -8.41 -6.79 -8.78
N ALA A 63 -8.18 -6.87 -7.46
CA ALA A 63 -7.56 -8.06 -6.88
C ALA A 63 -8.44 -9.31 -7.06
N ALA A 64 -9.76 -9.20 -6.92
CA ALA A 64 -10.67 -10.29 -7.22
C ALA A 64 -10.59 -10.70 -8.70
N HIS A 65 -10.57 -9.72 -9.62
CA HIS A 65 -10.46 -9.97 -11.06
C HIS A 65 -9.21 -10.79 -11.41
N ASP A 66 -8.05 -10.38 -10.91
CA ASP A 66 -6.78 -11.08 -11.17
C ASP A 66 -6.80 -12.51 -10.59
N ARG A 67 -7.33 -12.69 -9.38
CA ARG A 67 -7.37 -14.00 -8.71
C ARG A 67 -8.35 -14.98 -9.35
N VAL A 68 -9.51 -14.50 -9.79
CA VAL A 68 -10.45 -15.32 -10.56
C VAL A 68 -9.82 -15.73 -11.89
N ALA A 69 -9.10 -14.82 -12.56
CA ALA A 69 -8.38 -15.14 -13.80
C ALA A 69 -7.29 -16.20 -13.60
N ASP A 70 -6.61 -16.17 -12.45
CA ASP A 70 -5.57 -17.14 -12.06
C ASP A 70 -6.16 -18.47 -11.50
N GLY A 71 -7.46 -18.53 -11.19
CA GLY A 71 -8.12 -19.69 -10.57
C GLY A 71 -7.86 -19.81 -9.05
N ASP A 72 -7.46 -18.71 -8.42
CA ASP A 72 -7.08 -18.60 -7.01
C ASP A 72 -8.23 -18.13 -6.08
N ALA A 73 -9.36 -17.74 -6.67
CA ALA A 73 -10.59 -17.37 -5.96
C ALA A 73 -11.80 -17.75 -6.81
N ASP A 74 -12.80 -18.38 -6.19
CA ASP A 74 -14.02 -18.85 -6.86
C ASP A 74 -15.29 -18.23 -6.26
N SER A 75 -15.16 -17.54 -5.12
CA SER A 75 -16.30 -17.00 -4.37
C SER A 75 -15.97 -15.69 -3.64
N PRO A 76 -16.99 -14.89 -3.29
CA PRO A 76 -16.80 -13.69 -2.46
C PRO A 76 -16.24 -14.00 -1.06
N ASP A 77 -16.36 -15.25 -0.57
CA ASP A 77 -15.84 -15.67 0.74
C ASP A 77 -14.30 -15.78 0.75
N ASP A 78 -13.68 -15.95 -0.43
CA ASP A 78 -12.23 -16.01 -0.58
C ASP A 78 -11.54 -14.66 -0.30
N ALA A 79 -12.30 -13.57 -0.21
CA ALA A 79 -11.79 -12.23 0.06
C ALA A 79 -10.89 -12.19 1.31
N GLU A 80 -11.24 -12.96 2.34
CA GLU A 80 -10.52 -13.00 3.61
C GLU A 80 -9.14 -13.68 3.51
N LEU A 81 -8.94 -14.55 2.53
CA LEU A 81 -7.62 -15.15 2.25
C LEU A 81 -6.66 -14.14 1.63
N TRP A 82 -7.21 -13.18 0.90
CA TRP A 82 -6.46 -12.33 -0.02
C TRP A 82 -6.36 -10.87 0.42
N VAL A 83 -7.07 -10.48 1.47
CA VAL A 83 -7.00 -9.14 2.04
C VAL A 83 -5.57 -8.81 2.48
N PRO A 84 -4.98 -7.68 2.02
CA PRO A 84 -3.63 -7.33 2.42
C PRO A 84 -3.51 -7.15 3.94
N ALA A 85 -2.55 -7.84 4.55
CA ALA A 85 -2.39 -7.91 6.02
C ALA A 85 -2.17 -6.57 6.72
N HIS A 86 -1.75 -5.53 6.00
CA HIS A 86 -1.55 -4.19 6.53
C HIS A 86 -2.83 -3.34 6.55
N LEU A 87 -3.89 -3.76 5.84
CA LEU A 87 -5.17 -3.06 5.85
C LEU A 87 -5.90 -3.36 7.16
N THR A 88 -6.39 -2.29 7.78
CA THR A 88 -7.17 -2.35 9.03
C THR A 88 -8.32 -1.35 8.97
N GLY A 89 -9.33 -1.54 9.82
CA GLY A 89 -10.43 -0.58 9.96
C GLY A 89 -11.18 -0.33 8.65
N PRO A 90 -11.51 0.94 8.33
CA PRO A 90 -12.28 1.30 7.13
C PRO A 90 -11.64 0.82 5.83
N GLY A 91 -10.32 1.03 5.63
CA GLY A 91 -9.66 0.60 4.39
C GLY A 91 -9.71 -0.91 4.16
N ARG A 92 -9.73 -1.72 5.23
CA ARG A 92 -9.98 -3.17 5.12
C ARG A 92 -11.42 -3.46 4.70
N ALA A 93 -12.39 -2.74 5.26
CA ALA A 93 -13.80 -2.93 4.95
C ALA A 93 -14.08 -2.55 3.48
N ASP A 94 -13.60 -1.39 3.04
CA ASP A 94 -13.78 -0.89 1.68
C ASP A 94 -13.13 -1.84 0.65
N TRP A 95 -11.92 -2.35 0.94
CA TRP A 95 -11.27 -3.35 0.09
C TRP A 95 -12.04 -4.66 0.01
N LEU A 96 -12.57 -5.17 1.13
CA LEU A 96 -13.37 -6.39 1.15
C LEU A 96 -14.70 -6.22 0.39
N GLU A 97 -15.34 -5.06 0.53
CA GLU A 97 -16.54 -4.71 -0.24
C GLU A 97 -16.22 -4.73 -1.74
N GLY A 98 -15.14 -4.06 -2.14
CA GLY A 98 -14.64 -4.08 -3.51
C GLY A 98 -14.40 -5.48 -4.06
N PHE A 99 -13.70 -6.34 -3.30
CA PHE A 99 -13.43 -7.72 -3.70
C PHE A 99 -14.72 -8.50 -3.92
N ARG A 100 -15.69 -8.40 -2.99
CA ARG A 100 -16.96 -9.11 -3.06
C ARG A 100 -17.84 -8.63 -4.22
N SER A 101 -17.79 -7.33 -4.54
CA SER A 101 -18.55 -6.74 -5.65
C SER A 101 -18.21 -7.35 -7.02
N HIS A 102 -17.03 -7.96 -7.18
CA HIS A 102 -16.66 -8.66 -8.42
C HIS A 102 -17.59 -9.84 -8.74
N PHE A 103 -18.16 -10.48 -7.71
CA PHE A 103 -19.01 -11.66 -7.84
C PHE A 103 -20.51 -11.32 -7.85
N GLU A 104 -20.86 -10.04 -7.73
CA GLU A 104 -22.25 -9.61 -7.84
C GLU A 104 -22.73 -9.70 -9.31
N PRO A 105 -23.95 -10.18 -9.55
CA PRO A 105 -24.49 -10.40 -10.88
C PRO A 105 -24.83 -9.13 -11.66
#